data_AF-A0A8T5JB19-F1
#
_entry.id   AF-A0A8T5JB19-F1
#
_cell.length_a   1.000
_cell.length_b   1.000
_cell.length_c   1.000
_cell.angle_alpha   90.00
_cell.angle_beta   90.00
_cell.angle_gamma   90.00
#
_symmetry.space_group_name_H-M   'P 1'
#
loop_
_entity.id
_entity.type
_entity.pdbx_description
1 polymer ?
#
loop_
_entity_poly.entity_id
_entity_poly.type
_entity_poly.pdbx_seq_one_letter_code
_entity_poly.pdbx_strand_id
1 'polypeptide(L)'
;MSEIPLETLLEATLFSAGRSMNMNELSEQLGYDDEEITEAMTNLQATVKRRRGGGLQVVEIGGKWAMEVKPIIANHLPKETKSELAPKLLKAAALIAYHQPMPQSRLVELLGQRAYDHIRELAQAGLIGRRRDGNTRRLTTTRRFSEMFGCPHTDRKKVKAWFRDMVVSSGMLDGMESKLALRDETDSDGGTQTILELGEDE
;
A
#
# COMPACT_ATOMS: atom_id res chain seq x y z
N MET A 1 27.55 32.54 6.39
CA MET A 1 27.12 31.15 6.23
C MET A 1 26.30 31.12 4.95
N SER A 2 26.68 30.33 3.95
CA SER A 2 25.91 30.22 2.71
C SER A 2 24.53 29.67 3.03
N GLU A 3 23.47 30.41 2.73
CA GLU A 3 22.10 29.90 2.80
C GLU A 3 22.01 28.66 1.90
N ILE A 4 21.59 27.54 2.50
CA ILE A 4 21.38 26.30 1.76
C ILE A 4 20.08 26.47 0.98
N PRO A 5 20.07 26.27 -0.36
CA PRO A 5 18.85 26.39 -1.15
C PRO A 5 17.77 25.44 -0.62
N LEU A 6 16.51 25.90 -0.63
CA LEU A 6 15.37 25.11 -0.15
C LEU A 6 15.25 23.77 -0.88
N GLU A 7 15.54 23.73 -2.19
CA GLU A 7 15.54 22.49 -2.96
C GLU A 7 16.57 21.49 -2.45
N THR A 8 17.72 21.97 -1.96
CA THR A 8 18.77 21.11 -1.40
C THR A 8 18.36 20.55 -0.04
N LEU A 9 17.67 21.35 0.78
CA LEU A 9 17.10 20.89 2.05
C LEU A 9 15.99 19.85 1.82
N LEU A 10 15.13 20.08 0.83
CA LEU A 10 14.08 19.13 0.45
C LEU A 10 14.68 17.84 -0.12
N GLU A 11 15.72 17.92 -0.97
CA GLU A 11 16.44 16.75 -1.50
C GLU A 11 17.00 15.91 -0.35
N ALA A 12 17.70 16.54 0.59
CA ALA A 12 18.28 15.88 1.76
C ALA A 12 17.22 15.27 2.68
N THR A 13 16.13 16.00 2.93
CA THR A 13 15.03 15.55 3.80
C THR A 13 14.33 14.33 3.23
N LEU A 14 13.94 14.37 1.94
CA LEU A 14 13.28 13.24 1.29
C LEU A 14 14.20 12.02 1.17
N PHE A 15 15.48 12.24 0.87
CA PHE A 15 16.47 11.16 0.80
C PHE A 15 16.67 10.49 2.17
N SER A 16 16.83 11.30 3.23
CA SER A 16 17.02 10.80 4.60
C SER A 16 15.76 10.13 5.15
N ALA A 17 14.57 10.60 4.79
CA ALA A 17 13.32 10.03 5.26
C ALA A 17 13.07 8.61 4.73
N GLY A 18 13.52 8.31 3.50
CA GLY A 18 13.33 7.01 2.86
C GLY A 18 11.85 6.57 2.72
N ARG A 19 10.91 7.52 2.83
CA ARG A 19 9.46 7.32 2.77
C ARG A 19 8.79 8.52 2.12
N SER A 20 7.54 8.36 1.70
CA SER A 20 6.73 9.48 1.24
C SER A 20 6.36 10.42 2.41
N MET A 21 6.39 11.73 2.15
CA MET A 21 6.07 12.79 3.09
C MET A 21 4.99 13.69 2.50
N ASN A 22 4.05 14.17 3.31
CA ASN A 22 3.06 15.16 2.87
C ASN A 22 3.61 16.58 3.01
N MET A 23 2.92 17.55 2.42
CA MET A 23 3.31 18.97 2.47
C MET A 23 3.40 19.48 3.91
N ASN A 24 2.40 19.19 4.74
CA ASN A 24 2.39 19.62 6.13
C ASN A 24 3.60 19.12 6.93
N GLU A 25 4.02 17.86 6.75
CA GLU A 25 5.23 17.32 7.40
C GLU A 25 6.49 18.06 6.93
N LEU A 26 6.57 18.42 5.65
CA LEU A 26 7.71 19.16 5.09
C LEU A 26 7.73 20.62 5.58
N SER A 27 6.56 21.27 5.61
CA SER A 27 6.36 22.63 6.12
C SER A 27 6.73 22.74 7.60
N GLU A 28 6.20 21.85 8.44
CA GLU A 28 6.50 21.84 9.87
C GLU A 28 7.99 21.58 10.15
N GLN A 29 8.65 20.72 9.37
CA GLN A 29 10.05 20.38 9.60
C GLN A 29 11.03 21.45 9.12
N LEU A 30 10.75 22.10 7.99
CA LEU A 30 11.65 23.07 7.37
C LEU A 30 11.30 24.51 7.74
N GLY A 31 10.09 24.78 8.22
CA GLY A 31 9.65 26.11 8.63
C GLY A 31 9.31 27.05 7.47
N TYR A 32 8.89 26.50 6.32
CA TYR A 32 8.50 27.25 5.12
C TYR A 32 7.01 27.09 4.83
N ASP A 33 6.44 28.04 4.10
CA ASP A 33 5.03 27.99 3.73
C ASP A 33 4.76 26.90 2.68
N ASP A 34 3.53 26.36 2.66
CA ASP A 34 3.13 25.29 1.74
C ASP A 34 3.33 25.69 0.26
N GLU A 35 3.12 26.96 -0.09
CA GLU A 35 3.32 27.49 -1.44
C GLU A 35 4.80 27.45 -1.85
N GLU A 36 5.70 27.89 -0.96
CA GLU A 36 7.15 27.88 -1.20
C GLU A 36 7.67 26.45 -1.37
N ILE A 37 7.20 25.51 -0.54
CA ILE A 37 7.58 24.09 -0.67
C ILE A 37 7.06 23.49 -1.96
N THR A 38 5.86 23.87 -2.39
CA THR A 38 5.27 23.37 -3.65
C THR A 38 6.07 23.83 -4.86
N GLU A 39 6.44 25.11 -4.90
CA GLU A 39 7.29 25.66 -5.96
C GLU A 39 8.68 25.00 -5.95
N ALA A 40 9.31 24.94 -4.77
CA ALA A 40 10.62 24.33 -4.61
C ALA A 40 10.61 22.83 -4.96
N MET A 41 9.54 22.09 -4.64
CA MET A 41 9.42 20.69 -5.03
C MET A 41 9.27 20.50 -6.53
N THR A 42 8.49 21.34 -7.18
CA THR A 42 8.33 21.30 -8.64
C THR A 42 9.67 21.57 -9.34
N ASN A 43 10.42 22.55 -8.83
CA ASN A 43 11.77 22.88 -9.31
C ASN A 43 12.77 21.75 -9.06
N LEU A 44 12.75 21.15 -7.87
CA LEU A 44 13.58 20.00 -7.51
C LEU A 44 13.28 18.81 -8.43
N GLN A 45 12.01 18.48 -8.64
CA GLN A 45 11.60 17.41 -9.54
C GLN A 45 12.12 17.62 -10.96
N ALA A 46 11.97 18.83 -11.52
CA ALA A 46 12.49 19.17 -12.83
C ALA A 46 14.02 19.06 -12.91
N THR A 47 14.72 19.48 -11.85
CA THR A 47 16.18 19.44 -11.77
C THR A 47 16.72 18.02 -11.70
N VAL A 48 16.15 17.17 -10.82
CA VAL A 48 16.51 15.75 -10.72
C VAL A 48 16.20 15.01 -12.03
N LYS A 49 15.09 15.35 -12.69
CA LYS A 49 14.72 14.77 -14.00
C LYS A 49 15.72 15.13 -15.11
N ARG A 50 16.22 16.37 -15.13
CA ARG A 50 17.19 16.86 -16.14
C ARG A 50 18.63 16.37 -15.90
N ARG A 51 18.97 15.93 -14.68
CA ARG A 51 20.32 15.45 -14.33
C ARG A 51 20.69 14.23 -15.18
N ARG A 52 21.66 14.39 -16.09
CA ARG A 52 22.21 13.30 -16.91
C ARG A 52 22.93 12.28 -16.02
N GLY A 53 22.67 11.00 -16.23
CA GLY A 53 23.26 9.91 -15.43
C GLY A 53 22.72 9.77 -14.01
N GLY A 54 21.73 10.57 -13.60
CA GLY A 54 21.10 10.45 -12.27
C GLY A 54 20.18 9.23 -12.19
N GLY A 55 20.32 8.43 -11.14
CA GLY A 55 19.50 7.24 -10.90
C GLY A 55 18.27 7.45 -10.02
N LEU A 56 18.10 8.65 -9.48
CA LEU A 56 16.99 9.01 -8.60
C LEU A 56 15.95 9.85 -9.35
N GLN A 57 14.72 9.81 -8.87
CA GLN A 57 13.61 10.65 -9.29
C GLN A 57 12.82 11.10 -8.06
N VAL A 58 12.16 12.24 -8.19
CA VAL A 58 11.19 12.71 -7.20
C VAL A 58 9.80 12.51 -7.78
N VAL A 59 8.95 11.79 -7.05
CA VAL A 59 7.58 11.45 -7.46
C VAL A 59 6.57 12.04 -6.49
N GLU A 60 5.43 12.43 -7.04
CA GLU A 60 4.26 12.83 -6.27
C GLU A 60 3.18 11.75 -6.39
N ILE A 61 2.71 11.22 -5.26
CA ILE A 61 1.67 10.19 -5.21
C ILE A 61 0.63 10.61 -4.17
N GLY A 62 -0.54 11.04 -4.64
CA GLY A 62 -1.68 11.36 -3.76
C GLY A 62 -1.42 12.52 -2.79
N GLY A 63 -0.77 13.59 -3.25
CA GLY A 63 -0.43 14.76 -2.45
C GLY A 63 0.75 14.54 -1.49
N LYS A 64 1.59 13.55 -1.79
CA LYS A 64 2.83 13.27 -1.06
C LYS A 64 4.00 13.17 -2.00
N TRP A 65 5.16 13.58 -1.51
CA TRP A 65 6.42 13.56 -2.23
C TRP A 65 7.33 12.46 -1.69
N ALA A 66 8.01 11.76 -2.59
CA ALA A 66 9.02 10.76 -2.25
C ALA A 66 10.19 10.83 -3.22
N MET A 67 11.38 10.49 -2.72
CA MET A 67 12.56 10.27 -3.57
C MET A 67 12.76 8.77 -3.78
N GLU A 68 12.77 8.35 -5.04
CA GLU A 68 12.83 6.95 -5.43
C GLU A 68 13.90 6.70 -6.49
N VAL A 69 14.32 5.45 -6.64
CA VAL A 69 15.16 5.04 -7.76
C VAL A 69 14.33 5.02 -9.04
N LYS A 70 14.88 5.53 -10.14
CA LYS A 70 14.25 5.47 -11.46
C LYS A 70 13.88 4.02 -11.81
N PRO A 71 12.67 3.73 -12.32
CA PRO A 71 12.25 2.37 -12.64
C PRO A 71 13.21 1.63 -13.59
N ILE A 72 13.81 2.36 -14.54
CA ILE A 72 14.80 1.83 -15.49
C ILE A 72 16.00 1.23 -14.75
N ILE A 73 16.48 1.88 -13.68
CA ILE A 73 17.63 1.42 -12.89
C ILE A 73 17.22 0.43 -11.81
N ALA A 74 16.02 0.57 -11.24
CA ALA A 74 15.50 -0.33 -10.22
C ALA A 74 15.53 -1.81 -10.64
N ASN A 75 15.34 -2.09 -11.93
CA ASN A 75 15.44 -3.44 -12.50
C ASN A 75 16.86 -4.02 -12.52
N HIS A 76 17.88 -3.17 -12.51
CA HIS A 76 19.30 -3.55 -12.49
C HIS A 76 19.89 -3.63 -11.09
N LEU A 77 19.15 -3.18 -10.05
CA LEU A 77 19.63 -3.27 -8.68
C LEU A 77 19.65 -4.72 -8.17
N PRO A 78 20.68 -5.11 -7.38
CA PRO A 78 20.71 -6.41 -6.71
C PRO A 78 19.45 -6.63 -5.88
N LYS A 79 18.95 -7.88 -5.84
CA LYS A 79 17.75 -8.24 -5.06
C LYS A 79 17.90 -7.90 -3.57
N GLU A 80 19.13 -7.93 -3.04
CA GLU A 80 19.45 -7.60 -1.65
C GLU A 80 19.30 -6.10 -1.32
N THR A 81 19.37 -5.22 -2.33
CA THR A 81 19.20 -3.76 -2.17
C THR A 81 17.74 -3.33 -2.35
N LYS A 82 16.90 -4.20 -2.92
CA LYS A 82 15.46 -3.96 -2.96
C LYS A 82 14.94 -4.23 -1.56
N SER A 83 14.32 -3.23 -0.93
CA SER A 83 13.53 -3.42 0.30
C SER A 83 12.25 -4.19 -0.08
N GLU A 84 12.41 -5.43 -0.54
CA GLU A 84 11.32 -6.32 -0.85
C GLU A 84 10.80 -6.86 0.47
N LEU A 85 9.51 -6.57 0.74
CA LEU A 85 8.75 -7.37 1.69
C LEU A 85 9.00 -8.85 1.37
N ALA A 86 9.28 -9.65 2.40
CA ALA A 86 9.47 -11.08 2.20
C ALA A 86 8.33 -11.64 1.34
N PRO A 87 8.58 -12.55 0.38
CA PRO A 87 7.56 -13.04 -0.56
C PRO A 87 6.28 -13.53 0.14
N LYS A 88 6.41 -14.04 1.36
CA LYS A 88 5.31 -14.47 2.23
C LYS A 88 4.44 -13.31 2.73
N LEU A 89 5.05 -12.17 3.09
CA LEU A 89 4.35 -10.94 3.49
C LEU A 89 3.67 -10.29 2.31
N LEU A 90 4.32 -10.25 1.14
CA LEU A 90 3.70 -9.79 -0.10
C LEU A 90 2.44 -10.59 -0.41
N LYS A 91 2.51 -11.92 -0.29
CA LYS A 91 1.37 -12.81 -0.50
C LYS A 91 0.20 -12.50 0.44
N ALA A 92 0.49 -12.30 1.73
CA ALA A 92 -0.53 -11.94 2.71
C ALA A 92 -1.14 -10.57 2.43
N ALA A 93 -0.31 -9.58 2.07
CA ALA A 93 -0.76 -8.23 1.78
C ALA A 93 -1.63 -8.17 0.51
N ALA A 94 -1.26 -8.93 -0.53
CA ALA A 94 -2.03 -9.04 -1.76
C ALA A 94 -3.42 -9.66 -1.52
N LEU A 95 -3.50 -10.75 -0.73
CA LEU A 95 -4.80 -11.35 -0.36
C LEU A 95 -5.70 -10.39 0.41
N ILE A 96 -5.13 -9.63 1.34
CA ILE A 96 -5.87 -8.60 2.08
C ILE A 96 -6.36 -7.51 1.13
N ALA A 97 -5.51 -7.01 0.22
CA ALA A 97 -5.87 -5.96 -0.73
C ALA A 97 -6.95 -6.39 -1.73
N TYR A 98 -6.94 -7.66 -2.15
CA TYR A 98 -7.92 -8.22 -3.07
C TYR A 98 -9.28 -8.45 -2.40
N HIS A 99 -9.30 -9.04 -1.21
CA HIS A 99 -10.53 -9.39 -0.49
C HIS A 99 -10.98 -8.32 0.51
N GLN A 100 -10.37 -7.12 0.52
CA GLN A 100 -10.77 -6.12 1.50
C GLN A 100 -12.23 -5.66 1.31
N PRO A 101 -12.97 -5.46 2.41
CA PRO A 101 -12.58 -5.73 3.80
C PRO A 101 -12.64 -7.24 4.15
N MET A 102 -11.52 -7.83 4.59
CA MET A 102 -11.37 -9.28 4.79
C MET A 102 -11.37 -9.66 6.28
N PRO A 103 -12.08 -10.72 6.72
CA PRO A 103 -11.92 -11.27 8.06
C PRO A 103 -10.54 -11.89 8.28
N GLN A 104 -9.95 -11.69 9.45
CA GLN A 104 -8.67 -12.28 9.83
C GLN A 104 -8.70 -13.82 9.78
N SER A 105 -9.82 -14.43 10.19
CA SER A 105 -10.03 -15.88 10.09
C SER A 105 -9.92 -16.38 8.64
N ARG A 106 -10.49 -15.64 7.67
CA ARG A 106 -10.42 -15.98 6.24
C ARG A 106 -8.98 -15.98 5.73
N LEU A 107 -8.14 -15.04 6.18
CA LEU A 107 -6.72 -15.05 5.79
C LEU A 107 -5.97 -16.25 6.37
N VAL A 108 -6.28 -16.62 7.62
CA VAL A 108 -5.70 -17.78 8.31
C VAL A 108 -6.11 -19.09 7.62
N GLU A 109 -7.34 -19.21 7.14
CA GLU A 109 -7.77 -20.38 6.34
C GLU A 109 -6.95 -20.54 5.05
N LEU A 110 -6.60 -19.44 4.38
CA LEU A 110 -5.89 -19.47 3.10
C LEU A 110 -4.38 -19.74 3.24
N LEU A 111 -3.75 -19.17 4.27
CA LEU A 111 -2.30 -19.17 4.49
C LEU A 111 -1.85 -20.07 5.66
N GLY A 112 -2.78 -20.61 6.44
CA GLY A 112 -2.52 -21.39 7.64
C GLY A 112 -2.13 -20.53 8.85
N GLN A 113 -1.68 -21.19 9.92
CA GLN A 113 -1.42 -20.59 11.23
C GLN A 113 -0.34 -19.48 11.22
N ARG A 114 0.56 -19.49 10.23
CA ARG A 114 1.59 -18.44 10.06
C ARG A 114 1.01 -17.09 9.62
N ALA A 115 -0.25 -17.05 9.17
CA ALA A 115 -0.93 -15.81 8.82
C ALA A 115 -1.02 -14.83 9.99
N TYR A 116 -1.11 -15.31 11.23
CA TYR A 116 -1.12 -14.45 12.42
C TYR A 116 0.13 -13.58 12.53
N ASP A 117 1.30 -14.16 12.24
CA ASP A 117 2.57 -13.44 12.30
C ASP A 117 2.69 -12.45 11.14
N HIS A 118 2.31 -12.86 9.93
CA HIS A 118 2.26 -11.95 8.77
C HIS A 118 1.33 -10.76 8.99
N ILE A 119 0.16 -10.97 9.62
CA ILE A 119 -0.75 -9.88 9.97
C ILE A 119 -0.12 -8.94 11.01
N ARG A 120 0.65 -9.46 11.98
CA ARG A 120 1.35 -8.64 12.97
C ARG A 120 2.43 -7.79 12.31
N GLU A 121 3.27 -8.41 11.47
CA GLU A 121 4.35 -7.73 10.75
C GLU A 121 3.80 -6.65 9.81
N LEU A 122 2.78 -6.97 9.00
CA LEU A 122 2.14 -5.99 8.09
C LEU A 122 1.46 -4.84 8.86
N ALA A 123 0.90 -5.11 10.05
CA ALA A 123 0.31 -4.08 10.89
C ALA A 123 1.35 -3.20 11.57
N GLN A 124 2.49 -3.78 12.03
CA GLN A 124 3.62 -3.02 12.56
C GLN A 124 4.27 -2.14 11.48
N ALA A 125 4.37 -2.68 10.26
CA ALA A 125 4.74 -1.91 9.08
C ALA A 125 3.66 -0.90 8.66
N GLY A 126 2.52 -0.79 9.35
CA GLY A 126 1.48 0.18 9.06
C GLY A 126 0.83 0.02 7.69
N LEU A 127 1.00 -1.12 7.03
CA LEU A 127 0.46 -1.42 5.69
C LEU A 127 -1.00 -1.88 5.76
N ILE A 128 -1.39 -2.50 6.87
CA ILE A 128 -2.76 -2.96 7.08
C ILE A 128 -3.35 -2.40 8.38
N GLY A 129 -4.62 -2.02 8.31
CA GLY A 129 -5.46 -1.70 9.45
C GLY A 129 -6.16 -2.95 9.96
N ARG A 130 -6.36 -3.00 11.28
CA ARG A 130 -7.09 -4.08 11.96
C ARG A 130 -8.15 -3.47 12.85
N ARG A 131 -9.43 -3.72 12.59
CA ARG A 131 -10.54 -3.32 13.46
C ARG A 131 -11.23 -4.54 14.03
N ARG A 132 -11.70 -4.47 15.29
CA ARG A 132 -12.53 -5.52 15.87
C ARG A 132 -13.86 -5.59 15.12
N ASP A 133 -14.30 -6.80 14.83
CA ASP A 133 -15.56 -7.07 14.15
C ASP A 133 -16.11 -8.41 14.64
N GLY A 134 -16.99 -8.34 15.64
CA GLY A 134 -17.47 -9.51 16.38
C GLY A 134 -16.33 -10.33 17.00
N ASN A 135 -16.33 -11.64 16.73
CA ASN A 135 -15.35 -12.60 17.25
C ASN A 135 -14.01 -12.60 16.48
N THR A 136 -13.89 -11.80 15.42
CA THR A 136 -12.69 -11.71 14.59
C THR A 136 -12.24 -10.27 14.40
N ARG A 137 -11.20 -10.07 13.60
CA ARG A 137 -10.74 -8.75 13.19
C ARG A 137 -10.92 -8.57 11.70
N ARG A 138 -11.41 -7.41 11.29
CA ARG A 138 -11.49 -7.01 9.89
C ARG A 138 -10.19 -6.34 9.47
N LEU A 139 -9.60 -6.85 8.39
CA LEU A 139 -8.35 -6.39 7.79
C LEU A 139 -8.66 -5.49 6.58
N THR A 140 -7.99 -4.35 6.51
CA THR A 140 -8.10 -3.39 5.40
C THR A 140 -6.74 -2.82 5.06
N THR A 141 -6.50 -2.41 3.81
CA THR A 141 -5.26 -1.71 3.46
C THR A 141 -5.26 -0.29 4.03
N THR A 142 -4.07 0.26 4.28
CA THR A 142 -3.86 1.65 4.70
C THR A 142 -3.36 2.50 3.54
N ARG A 143 -3.23 3.82 3.76
CA ARG A 143 -2.58 4.71 2.79
C ARG A 143 -1.11 4.34 2.54
N ARG A 144 -0.38 3.92 3.59
CA ARG A 144 1.03 3.52 3.47
C ARG A 144 1.20 2.31 2.54
N PHE A 145 0.21 1.44 2.49
CA PHE A 145 0.19 0.35 1.51
C PHE A 145 0.08 0.87 0.08
N SER A 146 -0.81 1.82 -0.20
CA SER A 146 -0.89 2.42 -1.54
C SER A 146 0.44 3.07 -1.96
N GLU A 147 1.09 3.79 -1.04
CA GLU A 147 2.40 4.41 -1.28
C GLU A 147 3.48 3.36 -1.61
N MET A 148 3.56 2.28 -0.82
CA MET A 148 4.58 1.24 -1.00
C MET A 148 4.41 0.44 -2.30
N PHE A 149 3.17 0.21 -2.73
CA PHE A 149 2.86 -0.55 -3.94
C PHE A 149 2.67 0.33 -5.18
N GLY A 150 2.83 1.65 -5.06
CA GLY A 150 2.66 2.60 -6.17
C GLY A 150 1.21 2.73 -6.66
N CYS A 151 0.22 2.44 -5.81
CA CYS A 151 -1.19 2.58 -6.17
C CYS A 151 -1.59 4.06 -6.12
N PRO A 152 -2.17 4.63 -7.20
CA PRO A 152 -2.54 6.05 -7.26
C PRO A 152 -3.81 6.39 -6.45
N HIS A 153 -4.33 5.43 -5.68
CA HIS A 153 -5.60 5.56 -4.98
C HIS A 153 -5.46 5.29 -3.48
N THR A 154 -6.13 6.13 -2.69
CA THR A 154 -6.21 5.98 -1.22
C THR A 154 -7.53 5.32 -0.78
N ASP A 155 -8.54 5.34 -1.66
CA ASP A 155 -9.85 4.74 -1.42
C ASP A 155 -9.79 3.22 -1.46
N ARG A 156 -10.26 2.55 -0.41
CA ARG A 156 -10.26 1.07 -0.29
C ARG A 156 -10.90 0.37 -1.49
N LYS A 157 -12.00 0.91 -2.02
CA LYS A 157 -12.70 0.35 -3.19
C LYS A 157 -11.86 0.45 -4.47
N LYS A 158 -11.18 1.58 -4.67
CA LYS A 158 -10.33 1.82 -5.85
C LYS A 158 -9.02 1.03 -5.77
N VAL A 159 -8.44 0.91 -4.57
CA VAL A 159 -7.28 0.05 -4.33
C VAL A 159 -7.61 -1.41 -4.65
N LYS A 160 -8.79 -1.89 -4.21
CA LYS A 160 -9.26 -3.25 -4.53
C LYS A 160 -9.37 -3.47 -6.06
N ALA A 161 -10.01 -2.55 -6.77
CA ALA A 161 -10.17 -2.65 -8.22
C ALA A 161 -8.81 -2.65 -8.94
N TRP A 162 -7.94 -1.70 -8.58
CA TRP A 162 -6.60 -1.60 -9.15
C TRP A 162 -5.75 -2.86 -8.89
N PHE A 163 -5.82 -3.44 -7.69
CA PHE A 163 -5.11 -4.68 -7.38
C PHE A 163 -5.68 -5.88 -8.14
N ARG A 164 -7.00 -5.94 -8.35
CA ARG A 164 -7.62 -6.99 -9.17
C ARG A 164 -7.10 -6.93 -10.61
N ASP A 165 -7.08 -5.75 -11.20
CA ASP A 165 -6.60 -5.55 -12.57
C ASP A 165 -5.10 -5.86 -12.70
N MET A 166 -4.31 -5.48 -11.69
CA MET A 166 -2.88 -5.78 -11.61
C MET A 166 -2.59 -7.28 -11.50
N VAL A 167 -3.35 -8.02 -10.69
CA VAL A 167 -3.18 -9.48 -10.54
C VAL A 167 -3.51 -10.20 -11.85
N VAL A 168 -4.56 -9.76 -12.56
CA VAL A 168 -4.94 -10.30 -13.86
C VAL A 168 -3.90 -10.02 -14.94
N SER A 169 -3.29 -8.82 -14.96
CA SER A 169 -2.34 -8.45 -16.01
C SER A 169 -0.91 -8.97 -15.80
N SER A 170 -0.47 -9.09 -14.54
CA SER A 170 0.93 -9.37 -14.22
C SER A 170 1.25 -10.83 -13.94
N GLY A 171 0.24 -11.69 -13.71
CA GLY A 171 0.46 -13.08 -13.30
C GLY A 171 1.28 -13.20 -12.01
N MET A 172 1.41 -12.13 -11.20
CA MET A 172 2.19 -12.09 -9.95
C MET A 172 1.83 -13.18 -8.94
N LEU A 173 0.67 -13.82 -9.14
CA LEU A 173 0.11 -14.85 -8.29
C LEU A 173 -0.24 -16.11 -9.10
N ASP A 174 0.61 -16.49 -10.05
CA ASP A 174 0.45 -17.76 -10.78
C ASP A 174 0.42 -18.94 -9.78
N GLY A 175 -0.61 -19.79 -9.89
CA GLY A 175 -0.97 -20.83 -8.90
C GLY A 175 -1.92 -20.39 -7.77
N MET A 176 -2.32 -19.11 -7.73
CA MET A 176 -3.24 -18.55 -6.74
C MET A 176 -4.65 -18.34 -7.29
N GLU A 177 -4.81 -18.27 -8.62
CA GLU A 177 -6.11 -18.18 -9.31
C GLU A 177 -7.11 -19.21 -8.80
N SER A 178 -6.66 -20.45 -8.56
CA SER A 178 -7.51 -21.49 -7.98
C SER A 178 -8.04 -21.11 -6.59
N LYS A 179 -7.20 -20.64 -5.67
CA LYS A 179 -7.63 -20.23 -4.31
C LYS A 179 -8.36 -18.88 -4.26
N LEU A 180 -8.13 -18.02 -5.25
CA LEU A 180 -8.80 -16.72 -5.43
C LEU A 180 -10.19 -16.88 -6.08
N ALA A 181 -10.36 -17.80 -7.03
CA ALA A 181 -11.60 -18.06 -7.75
C ALA A 181 -12.56 -19.00 -7.00
N LEU A 182 -12.06 -19.91 -6.17
CA LEU A 182 -12.86 -20.97 -5.52
C LEU A 182 -13.99 -20.50 -4.58
N ARG A 183 -14.16 -19.20 -4.29
CA ARG A 183 -15.19 -18.72 -3.35
C ARG A 183 -15.81 -17.35 -3.66
N ASP A 184 -15.69 -16.83 -4.88
CA ASP A 184 -16.45 -15.62 -5.27
C ASP A 184 -17.96 -15.92 -5.46
N GLU A 185 -18.36 -17.20 -5.53
CA GLU A 185 -19.77 -17.61 -5.71
C GLU A 185 -20.63 -17.65 -4.44
N THR A 186 -20.05 -17.61 -3.23
CA THR A 186 -20.86 -17.71 -1.99
C THR A 186 -21.30 -16.37 -1.40
N ASP A 187 -20.89 -15.24 -1.99
CA ASP A 187 -21.24 -13.91 -1.48
C ASP A 187 -22.40 -13.26 -2.26
N SER A 188 -23.18 -14.05 -3.03
CA SER A 188 -24.39 -13.62 -3.74
C SER A 188 -25.61 -14.52 -3.47
N ASP A 189 -25.93 -14.85 -2.22
CA ASP A 189 -27.33 -14.94 -1.76
C ASP A 189 -27.39 -15.08 -0.24
N GLY A 190 -28.47 -14.61 0.38
CA GLY A 190 -28.78 -14.91 1.78
C GLY A 190 -29.03 -13.71 2.69
N GLY A 191 -29.52 -12.61 2.12
CA GLY A 191 -30.24 -11.57 2.86
C GLY A 191 -31.74 -11.81 2.83
N THR A 192 -32.23 -12.92 3.38
CA THR A 192 -33.66 -13.12 3.64
C THR A 192 -33.84 -13.86 4.95
N GLN A 193 -34.35 -13.13 5.94
CA GLN A 193 -35.02 -13.73 7.08
C GLN A 193 -36.13 -14.63 6.55
N THR A 194 -36.08 -15.93 6.84
CA THR A 194 -37.26 -16.76 6.85
C THR A 194 -37.43 -17.25 8.28
N ILE A 195 -38.44 -16.69 8.92
CA ILE A 195 -38.99 -17.12 10.20
C ILE A 195 -39.35 -18.61 10.04
N LEU A 196 -38.67 -19.48 10.77
CA LEU A 196 -39.16 -20.83 11.01
C LEU A 196 -40.22 -20.71 12.11
N GLU A 197 -41.50 -20.76 11.70
CA GLU A 197 -42.60 -21.07 12.60
C GLU A 197 -42.32 -22.42 13.25
N LEU A 198 -42.26 -22.43 14.58
CA LEU A 198 -42.32 -23.65 15.37
C LEU A 198 -43.74 -24.17 15.27
N GLY A 199 -43.94 -25.25 14.51
CA GLY A 199 -45.11 -26.09 14.63
C GLY A 199 -45.08 -26.78 15.98
N GLU A 200 -46.03 -26.43 16.84
CA GLU A 200 -46.39 -27.21 18.03
C GLU A 200 -47.20 -28.42 17.56
N ASP A 201 -46.66 -29.62 17.73
CA ASP A 201 -47.43 -30.87 17.70
C ASP A 201 -47.57 -31.37 19.15
N GLU A 202 -48.75 -31.18 19.75
CA GLU A 202 -49.59 -32.14 20.51
C GLU A 202 -50.70 -31.44 21.32
#